data_AF-A0A4R1RA94-F1
#
_entry.id   AF-A0A4R1RA94-F1
#
_cell.length_a   1.000
_cell.length_b   1.000
_cell.length_c   1.000
_cell.angle_alpha   90.00
_cell.angle_beta   90.00
_cell.angle_gamma   90.00
#
_symmetry.space_group_name_H-M   'P 1'
#
loop_
_entity.id
_entity.type
_entity.pdbx_description
1 polymer ?
#
loop_
_entity_poly.entity_id
_entity_poly.type
_entity_poly.pdbx_seq_one_letter_code
_entity_poly.pdbx_strand_id
1 'polypeptide(L)'
;MDTLRFTTGDAVLETICSADERMALLVRAVGGYELELAKDYFPALVRSIIGQQLSVTVARTIWERTQRLCTEVTPEVVVRLADEELKAAGLSGTKARYIKDLSQKVLAGELDLARLDALPDAEIIRQLLQVKGIGVWTAEMFLIFSLGRLDILSLGDLGLKRSIQWLYGYKKTRPTGP
;
A
#
# COMPACT_ATOMS: atom_id res chain seq x y z
N MET A 1 -1.41 8.41 -16.00
CA MET A 1 -0.82 8.09 -14.68
C MET A 1 -0.81 9.38 -13.90
N ASP A 2 -1.37 9.35 -12.70
CA ASP A 2 -1.35 10.52 -11.81
C ASP A 2 -0.08 10.45 -10.97
N THR A 3 0.65 11.57 -10.93
CA THR A 3 1.91 11.68 -10.21
C THR A 3 1.82 12.87 -9.27
N LEU A 4 2.05 12.63 -7.98
CA LEU A 4 2.25 13.71 -7.02
C LEU A 4 3.70 14.18 -7.10
N ARG A 5 3.90 15.49 -7.14
CA ARG A 5 5.22 16.10 -7.21
C ARG A 5 5.41 17.00 -6.01
N PHE A 6 6.48 16.77 -5.26
CA PHE A 6 6.88 17.58 -4.13
C PHE A 6 8.20 18.26 -4.48
N THR A 7 8.16 19.57 -4.68
CA THR A 7 9.31 20.39 -5.07
C THR A 7 9.57 21.47 -4.03
N THR A 8 10.79 22.01 -4.01
CA THR A 8 11.12 23.17 -3.16
C THR A 8 10.13 24.32 -3.40
N GLY A 9 9.52 24.83 -2.34
CA GLY A 9 8.45 25.84 -2.40
C GLY A 9 7.02 25.28 -2.37
N ASP A 10 6.85 23.96 -2.28
CA ASP A 10 5.55 23.34 -2.02
C ASP A 10 5.09 23.64 -0.58
N ALA A 11 3.86 24.11 -0.42
CA ALA A 11 3.29 24.51 0.87
C ALA A 11 3.29 23.36 1.91
N VAL A 12 3.14 22.11 1.48
CA VAL A 12 3.21 20.93 2.36
C VAL A 12 4.63 20.75 2.88
N LEU A 13 5.63 20.87 2.01
CA LEU A 13 7.04 20.79 2.41
C LEU A 13 7.43 21.98 3.30
N GLU A 14 6.96 23.19 3.00
CA GLU A 14 7.20 24.37 3.84
C GLU A 14 6.60 24.20 5.23
N THR A 15 5.38 23.68 5.33
CA THR A 15 4.73 23.38 6.61
C THR A 15 5.57 22.41 7.43
N ILE A 16 5.99 21.28 6.84
CA ILE A 16 6.82 20.28 7.52
C ILE A 16 8.19 20.86 7.92
N CYS A 17 8.84 21.60 7.03
CA CYS A 17 10.17 22.18 7.28
C CYS A 17 10.14 23.26 8.36
N SER A 18 9.06 24.04 8.45
CA SER A 18 8.89 25.07 9.47
C SER A 18 8.61 24.50 10.86
N ALA A 19 7.98 23.34 10.92
CA ALA A 19 7.64 22.66 12.18
C ALA A 19 8.80 21.84 12.76
N ASP A 20 9.73 21.34 11.92
CA ASP A 20 10.81 20.45 12.35
C ASP A 20 12.11 20.65 11.55
N GLU A 21 13.16 21.11 12.24
CA GLU A 21 14.49 21.39 11.64
C GLU A 21 15.17 20.11 11.08
N ARG A 22 14.97 18.95 11.73
CA ARG A 22 15.55 17.68 11.25
C ARG A 22 14.86 17.22 9.98
N MET A 23 13.54 17.40 9.90
CA MET A 23 12.80 17.18 8.64
C MET A 23 13.26 18.15 7.56
N ALA A 24 13.48 19.43 7.90
CA ALA A 24 13.97 20.41 6.93
C ALA A 24 15.35 20.03 6.34
N LEU A 25 16.25 19.51 7.18
CA LEU A 25 17.53 18.97 6.73
C LEU A 25 17.36 17.75 5.82
N LEU A 26 16.46 16.83 6.17
CA LEU A 26 16.16 15.65 5.36
C LEU A 26 15.59 16.02 4.00
N VAL A 27 14.61 16.91 3.95
CA VAL A 27 13.98 17.37 2.70
C VAL A 27 15.02 18.05 1.80
N ARG A 28 15.91 18.89 2.35
CA ARG A 28 17.01 19.48 1.57
C ARG A 28 17.99 18.44 1.02
N ALA A 29 18.27 17.38 1.78
CA ALA A 29 19.19 16.32 1.35
C ALA A 29 18.58 15.41 0.28
N VAL A 30 17.28 15.11 0.36
CA VAL A 30 16.55 14.29 -0.62
C VAL A 30 16.27 15.08 -1.90
N GLY A 31 15.91 16.35 -1.78
CA GLY A 31 15.49 17.18 -2.91
C GLY A 31 14.06 16.90 -3.35
N GLY A 32 13.75 17.19 -4.61
CA GLY A 32 12.43 16.95 -5.18
C GLY A 32 12.07 15.46 -5.21
N TYR A 33 10.80 15.15 -4.93
CA TYR A 33 10.29 13.78 -4.88
C TYR A 33 9.03 13.66 -5.74
N GLU A 34 8.97 12.59 -6.55
CA GLU A 34 7.79 12.25 -7.34
C GLU A 34 7.22 10.91 -6.87
N LEU A 35 5.90 10.86 -6.72
CA LEU A 35 5.17 9.66 -6.35
C LEU A 35 4.17 9.30 -7.44
N GLU A 36 4.43 8.21 -8.16
CA GLU A 36 3.48 7.64 -9.11
C GLU A 36 2.36 6.91 -8.38
N LEU A 37 1.11 7.27 -8.68
CA LEU A 37 -0.06 6.66 -8.07
C LEU A 37 -0.59 5.49 -8.90
N ALA A 38 -0.87 4.37 -8.22
CA ALA A 38 -1.54 3.22 -8.81
C ALA A 38 -3.06 3.48 -8.88
N LYS A 39 -3.53 4.04 -10.00
CA LYS A 39 -4.95 4.39 -10.20
C LYS A 39 -5.87 3.24 -10.53
N ASP A 40 -5.30 2.10 -10.89
CA ASP A 40 -6.07 0.88 -11.09
C ASP A 40 -6.15 0.11 -9.76
N TYR A 41 -7.21 0.38 -8.99
CA TYR A 41 -7.28 0.03 -7.58
C TYR A 41 -7.36 -1.47 -7.32
N PHE A 42 -8.07 -2.21 -8.17
CA PHE A 42 -8.17 -3.65 -8.00
C PHE A 42 -6.79 -4.33 -8.22
N PRO A 43 -6.09 -4.12 -9.36
CA PRO A 43 -4.72 -4.58 -9.53
C PRO A 43 -3.77 -4.14 -8.43
N ALA A 44 -3.88 -2.90 -7.94
CA ALA A 44 -3.04 -2.37 -6.86
C ALA A 44 -3.22 -3.16 -5.56
N LEU A 45 -4.46 -3.45 -5.17
CA LEU A 45 -4.78 -4.25 -3.98
C LEU A 45 -4.31 -5.71 -4.14
N VAL A 46 -4.53 -6.33 -5.31
CA VAL A 46 -4.04 -7.69 -5.60
C VAL A 46 -2.51 -7.75 -5.50
N ARG A 47 -1.81 -6.80 -6.11
CA ARG A 47 -0.34 -6.69 -6.04
C ARG A 47 0.15 -6.49 -4.61
N SER A 48 -0.58 -5.70 -3.82
CA SER A 48 -0.28 -5.48 -2.39
C SER A 48 -0.36 -6.79 -1.61
N ILE A 49 -1.45 -7.55 -1.76
CA ILE A 49 -1.63 -8.88 -1.14
C ILE A 49 -0.51 -9.84 -1.55
N ILE A 50 -0.15 -9.88 -2.84
CA ILE A 50 0.95 -10.69 -3.34
C ILE A 50 2.27 -10.32 -2.67
N GLY A 51 2.56 -9.03 -2.51
CA GLY A 51 3.83 -8.53 -1.97
C GLY A 51 4.04 -8.75 -0.47
N GLN A 52 2.99 -9.04 0.31
CA GLN A 52 3.08 -9.19 1.77
C GLN A 52 4.15 -10.21 2.19
N GLN A 53 5.04 -9.84 3.12
CA GLN A 53 6.09 -10.71 3.68
C GLN A 53 7.07 -11.29 2.63
N LEU A 54 7.22 -10.65 1.47
CA LEU A 54 8.16 -11.06 0.43
C LEU A 54 9.18 -9.96 0.12
N SER A 55 10.32 -10.36 -0.45
CA SER A 55 11.21 -9.40 -1.09
C SER A 55 10.56 -8.82 -2.35
N VAL A 56 10.97 -7.60 -2.72
CA VAL A 56 10.49 -6.91 -3.93
C VAL A 56 10.66 -7.78 -5.18
N THR A 57 11.80 -8.47 -5.32
CA THR A 57 12.09 -9.34 -6.47
C THR A 57 11.16 -10.54 -6.56
N VAL A 58 10.85 -11.19 -5.43
CA VAL A 58 9.94 -12.34 -5.40
C VAL A 58 8.51 -11.88 -5.66
N ALA A 59 8.08 -10.79 -5.02
CA ALA A 59 6.76 -10.20 -5.23
C ALA A 59 6.54 -9.83 -6.71
N ARG A 60 7.54 -9.20 -7.34
CA ARG A 60 7.50 -8.85 -8.77
C ARG A 60 7.37 -10.08 -9.66
N THR A 61 8.16 -11.12 -9.40
CA THR A 61 8.10 -12.38 -10.17
C THR A 61 6.72 -13.02 -10.10
N ILE A 62 6.11 -13.08 -8.90
CA ILE A 62 4.77 -13.66 -8.72
C ILE A 62 3.71 -12.78 -9.39
N TRP A 63 3.84 -11.45 -9.28
CA TRP A 63 2.94 -10.51 -9.94
C TRP A 63 2.97 -10.68 -11.46
N GLU A 64 4.15 -10.70 -12.09
CA GLU A 64 4.29 -10.91 -13.54
C GLU A 64 3.70 -12.25 -14.00
N ARG A 65 3.87 -13.32 -13.22
CA ARG A 65 3.25 -14.63 -13.51
C ARG A 65 1.73 -14.59 -13.38
N THR A 66 1.21 -13.90 -12.37
CA THR A 66 -0.24 -13.70 -12.17
C THR A 66 -0.84 -12.92 -13.33
N GLN A 67 -0.16 -11.87 -13.78
CA GLN A 67 -0.57 -11.12 -14.96
C GLN A 67 -0.60 -12.00 -16.21
N ARG A 68 0.31 -12.95 -16.40
CA ARG A 68 0.25 -13.88 -17.55
C ARG A 68 -0.92 -14.85 -17.52
N LEU A 69 -1.50 -15.13 -16.36
CA LEU A 69 -2.73 -15.92 -16.24
C LEU A 69 -3.98 -15.11 -16.62
N CYS A 70 -3.88 -13.78 -16.57
CA CYS A 70 -4.99 -12.88 -16.80
C CYS A 70 -4.81 -12.16 -18.14
N THR A 71 -5.88 -11.94 -18.91
CA THR A 71 -5.79 -10.94 -20.01
C THR A 71 -5.63 -9.54 -19.41
N GLU A 72 -6.41 -9.27 -18.37
CA GLU A 72 -6.34 -8.10 -17.50
C GLU A 72 -6.66 -8.56 -16.07
N VAL A 73 -6.00 -7.97 -15.08
CA VAL A 73 -6.22 -8.35 -13.68
C VAL A 73 -7.48 -7.67 -13.18
N THR A 74 -8.65 -8.26 -13.43
CA THR A 74 -9.95 -7.75 -12.98
C THR A 74 -10.62 -8.73 -12.00
N PRO A 75 -11.62 -8.28 -11.21
CA PRO A 75 -12.37 -9.16 -10.31
C PRO A 75 -12.97 -10.38 -11.03
N GLU A 76 -13.52 -10.18 -12.23
CA GLU A 76 -14.18 -11.23 -13.05
C GLU A 76 -13.18 -12.29 -13.52
N VAL A 77 -11.96 -11.88 -13.87
CA VAL A 77 -10.92 -12.81 -14.31
C VAL A 77 -10.35 -13.56 -13.11
N VAL A 78 -9.97 -12.85 -12.05
CA VAL A 78 -9.32 -13.45 -10.87
C VAL A 78 -10.23 -14.45 -10.17
N VAL A 79 -11.54 -14.19 -10.06
CA VAL A 79 -12.47 -15.11 -9.40
C VAL A 79 -12.62 -16.44 -10.15
N ARG A 80 -12.39 -16.46 -11.47
CA ARG A 80 -12.53 -17.63 -12.35
C ARG A 80 -11.29 -18.52 -12.38
N LEU A 81 -10.12 -17.99 -12.02
CA LEU A 81 -8.88 -18.77 -11.96
C LEU A 81 -9.01 -19.89 -10.93
N ALA A 82 -8.55 -21.09 -11.27
CA ALA A 82 -8.46 -22.19 -10.34
C ALA A 82 -7.36 -21.90 -9.28
N ASP A 83 -7.55 -22.44 -8.07
CA ASP A 83 -6.57 -22.28 -6.98
C ASP A 83 -5.19 -22.82 -7.39
N GLU A 84 -5.16 -23.89 -8.19
CA GLU A 84 -3.91 -24.49 -8.67
C GLU A 84 -3.18 -23.62 -9.69
N GLU A 85 -3.89 -22.84 -10.51
CA GLU A 85 -3.27 -21.87 -11.42
C GLU A 85 -2.59 -20.75 -10.64
N LEU A 86 -3.26 -20.22 -9.61
CA LEU A 86 -2.69 -19.20 -8.73
C LEU A 86 -1.47 -19.72 -7.96
N LYS A 87 -1.52 -20.96 -7.46
CA LYS A 87 -0.36 -21.60 -6.83
C LYS A 87 0.78 -21.81 -7.81
N ALA A 88 0.50 -22.22 -9.06
CA ALA A 88 1.51 -22.37 -10.10
C ALA A 88 2.19 -21.03 -10.47
N ALA A 89 1.48 -19.91 -10.36
CA ALA A 89 2.07 -18.57 -10.47
C ALA A 89 2.98 -18.19 -9.28
N GLY A 90 2.95 -18.96 -8.19
CA GLY A 90 3.79 -18.80 -7.00
C GLY A 90 3.07 -18.20 -5.80
N LEU A 91 1.74 -18.04 -5.83
CA LEU A 91 0.98 -17.61 -4.67
C LEU A 91 0.89 -18.73 -3.63
N SER A 92 0.91 -18.36 -2.35
CA SER A 92 0.49 -19.28 -1.30
C SER A 92 -1.03 -19.49 -1.36
N GLY A 93 -1.52 -20.64 -0.87
CA GLY A 93 -2.98 -20.90 -0.81
C GLY A 93 -3.75 -19.86 0.02
N THR A 94 -3.10 -19.24 1.01
CA THR A 94 -3.71 -18.14 1.78
C THR A 94 -3.85 -16.87 0.94
N LYS A 95 -2.81 -16.48 0.19
CA LYS A 95 -2.88 -15.30 -0.70
C LYS A 95 -3.86 -15.52 -1.85
N ALA A 96 -3.93 -16.72 -2.41
CA ALA A 96 -4.94 -17.08 -3.41
C ALA A 96 -6.37 -16.87 -2.89
N ARG A 97 -6.66 -17.32 -1.66
CA ARG A 97 -7.96 -17.05 -1.01
C ARG A 97 -8.22 -15.56 -0.79
N TYR A 98 -7.21 -14.79 -0.39
CA TYR A 98 -7.38 -13.35 -0.14
C TYR A 98 -7.72 -12.57 -1.41
N ILE A 99 -7.02 -12.82 -2.52
CA ILE A 99 -7.32 -12.14 -3.79
C ILE A 99 -8.68 -12.57 -4.35
N LYS A 100 -9.12 -13.82 -4.11
CA LYS A 100 -10.46 -14.28 -4.46
C LYS A 100 -11.53 -13.63 -3.60
N ASP A 101 -11.31 -13.50 -2.30
CA ASP A 101 -12.20 -12.80 -1.36
C ASP A 101 -12.37 -11.33 -1.77
N LEU A 102 -11.26 -10.64 -2.10
CA LEU A 102 -11.29 -9.29 -2.68
C LEU A 102 -12.15 -9.24 -3.95
N SER A 103 -11.91 -10.16 -4.89
CA SER A 103 -12.65 -10.24 -6.16
C SER A 103 -14.15 -10.40 -5.92
N GLN A 104 -14.53 -11.32 -5.04
CA GLN A 104 -15.93 -11.59 -4.70
C GLN A 104 -16.61 -10.37 -4.08
N LYS A 105 -15.93 -9.66 -3.17
CA LYS A 105 -16.48 -8.47 -2.52
C LYS A 105 -16.71 -7.31 -3.48
N VAL A 106 -15.80 -7.12 -4.43
CA VAL A 106 -15.97 -6.12 -5.49
C VAL A 106 -17.15 -6.50 -6.39
N LEU A 107 -17.22 -7.76 -6.84
CA LEU A 107 -18.31 -8.25 -7.69
C LEU A 107 -19.68 -8.22 -7.01
N ALA A 108 -19.72 -8.42 -5.69
CA ALA A 108 -20.93 -8.35 -4.88
C ALA A 108 -21.37 -6.90 -4.57
N GLY A 109 -20.56 -5.90 -4.90
CA GLY A 109 -20.81 -4.50 -4.55
C GLY A 109 -20.59 -4.16 -3.07
N GLU A 110 -20.00 -5.08 -2.30
CA GLU A 110 -19.63 -4.84 -0.89
C GLU A 110 -18.44 -3.85 -0.77
N LEU A 111 -17.60 -3.80 -1.81
CA LEU A 111 -16.48 -2.87 -1.94
C LEU A 111 -16.53 -2.19 -3.31
N ASP A 112 -17.05 -0.98 -3.35
CA ASP A 112 -17.10 -0.16 -4.58
C ASP A 112 -15.82 0.65 -4.73
N LEU A 113 -14.86 0.10 -5.47
CA LEU A 113 -13.56 0.72 -5.71
C LEU A 113 -13.66 2.07 -6.43
N ALA A 114 -14.67 2.24 -7.30
CA ALA A 114 -14.83 3.47 -8.09
C ALA A 114 -15.28 4.67 -7.25
N ARG A 115 -15.78 4.42 -6.03
CA ARG A 115 -16.25 5.48 -5.12
C ARG A 115 -15.25 5.85 -4.04
N LEU A 116 -14.12 5.13 -3.92
CA LEU A 116 -13.20 5.32 -2.80
C LEU A 116 -12.60 6.73 -2.75
N ASP A 117 -12.33 7.38 -3.89
CA ASP A 117 -11.80 8.76 -3.92
C ASP A 117 -12.67 9.77 -3.15
N ALA A 118 -13.99 9.56 -3.18
CA ALA A 118 -14.98 10.45 -2.56
C ALA A 118 -15.21 10.18 -1.07
N LEU A 119 -14.64 9.10 -0.52
CA LEU A 119 -14.87 8.70 0.87
C LEU A 119 -13.79 9.25 1.82
N PRO A 120 -14.15 9.53 3.09
CA PRO A 120 -13.16 9.82 4.13
C PRO A 120 -12.24 8.63 4.39
N ASP A 121 -10.99 8.90 4.79
CA ASP A 121 -9.95 7.88 4.97
C ASP A 121 -10.34 6.78 5.95
N ALA A 122 -10.99 7.14 7.06
CA ALA A 122 -11.46 6.18 8.06
C ALA A 122 -12.49 5.19 7.49
N GLU A 123 -13.36 5.67 6.59
CA GLU A 123 -14.39 4.84 5.96
C GLU A 123 -13.77 3.90 4.92
N ILE A 124 -12.80 4.38 4.13
CA ILE A 124 -12.04 3.55 3.18
C ILE A 124 -11.31 2.43 3.93
N ILE A 125 -10.61 2.77 5.02
CA ILE A 125 -9.92 1.77 5.86
C ILE A 125 -10.92 0.74 6.38
N ARG A 126 -12.07 1.18 6.91
CA ARG A 126 -13.11 0.29 7.43
C ARG A 126 -13.61 -0.71 6.37
N GLN A 127 -13.82 -0.25 5.14
CA GLN A 127 -14.24 -1.11 4.03
C GLN A 127 -13.13 -2.09 3.60
N LEU A 128 -11.90 -1.61 3.45
CA LEU A 128 -10.76 -2.43 3.07
C LEU A 128 -10.45 -3.53 4.09
N LEU A 129 -10.64 -3.25 5.39
CA LEU A 129 -10.49 -4.23 6.46
C LEU A 129 -11.49 -5.39 6.40
N GLN A 130 -12.58 -5.27 5.64
CA GLN A 130 -13.51 -6.39 5.43
C GLN A 130 -12.95 -7.45 4.49
N VAL A 131 -11.93 -7.12 3.71
CA VAL A 131 -11.26 -8.05 2.79
C VAL A 131 -10.26 -8.89 3.55
N LYS A 132 -10.36 -10.22 3.42
CA LYS A 132 -9.42 -11.13 4.08
C LYS A 132 -7.99 -10.82 3.64
N GLY A 133 -7.09 -10.70 4.60
CA GLY A 133 -5.68 -10.44 4.36
C GLY A 133 -5.30 -8.97 4.20
N ILE A 134 -6.26 -8.05 4.19
CA ILE A 134 -5.99 -6.62 4.25
C ILE A 134 -6.07 -6.17 5.70
N GLY A 135 -4.93 -5.78 6.27
CA GLY A 135 -4.84 -5.14 7.58
C GLY A 135 -4.74 -3.62 7.47
N VAL A 136 -4.74 -2.95 8.62
CA VAL A 136 -4.67 -1.47 8.73
C VAL A 136 -3.49 -0.93 7.93
N TRP A 137 -2.30 -1.50 8.11
CA TRP A 137 -1.11 -1.10 7.37
C TRP A 137 -1.31 -1.17 5.85
N THR A 138 -1.91 -2.25 5.33
CA THR A 138 -2.16 -2.39 3.89
C THR A 138 -3.15 -1.36 3.38
N ALA A 139 -4.20 -1.05 4.16
CA ALA A 139 -5.16 0.00 3.82
C ALA A 139 -4.51 1.39 3.81
N GLU A 140 -3.67 1.71 4.80
CA GLU A 140 -2.92 2.97 4.84
C GLU A 140 -1.96 3.11 3.65
N MET A 141 -1.24 2.04 3.29
CA MET A 141 -0.38 2.04 2.10
C MET A 141 -1.19 2.27 0.82
N PHE A 142 -2.41 1.72 0.72
CA PHE A 142 -3.29 1.97 -0.40
C PHE A 142 -3.74 3.44 -0.47
N LEU A 143 -4.08 4.05 0.67
CA LEU A 143 -4.41 5.48 0.73
C LEU A 143 -3.26 6.37 0.22
N ILE A 144 -2.02 6.05 0.59
CA ILE A 144 -0.83 6.81 0.17
C ILE A 144 -0.53 6.56 -1.32
N PHE A 145 -0.35 5.30 -1.72
CA PHE A 145 0.22 4.95 -3.03
C PHE A 145 -0.80 4.80 -4.16
N SER A 146 -2.11 4.74 -3.85
CA SER A 146 -3.17 4.62 -4.85
C SER A 146 -4.08 5.85 -4.85
N LEU A 147 -4.52 6.33 -3.68
CA LEU A 147 -5.36 7.53 -3.58
C LEU A 147 -4.57 8.84 -3.49
N GLY A 148 -3.29 8.78 -3.12
CA GLY A 148 -2.49 10.00 -2.95
C GLY A 148 -2.91 10.84 -1.74
N ARG A 149 -3.45 10.22 -0.69
CA ARG A 149 -3.79 10.91 0.57
C ARG A 149 -2.51 11.38 1.26
N LEU A 150 -2.42 12.68 1.52
CA LEU A 150 -1.21 13.32 2.07
C LEU A 150 -1.14 13.26 3.60
N ASP A 151 -2.26 13.06 4.28
CA ASP A 151 -2.38 13.10 5.74
C ASP A 151 -2.52 11.71 6.37
N ILE A 152 -1.67 10.76 5.91
CA ILE A 152 -1.64 9.39 6.42
C ILE A 152 -0.28 9.08 7.02
N LEU A 153 -0.26 8.79 8.32
CA LEU A 153 0.94 8.37 9.05
C LEU A 153 0.79 6.93 9.57
N SER A 154 1.34 5.97 8.82
CA SER A 154 1.24 4.54 9.18
C SER A 154 2.19 4.17 10.34
N LEU A 155 1.74 4.38 11.58
CA LEU A 155 2.50 4.02 12.78
C LEU A 155 2.77 2.51 12.91
N GLY A 156 2.04 1.67 12.16
CA GLY A 156 2.32 0.24 12.06
C GLY A 156 3.62 -0.08 11.30
N ASP A 157 4.06 0.82 10.41
CA ASP A 157 5.13 0.56 9.46
C ASP A 157 6.52 0.48 10.12
N LEU A 158 7.21 -0.63 9.90
CA LEU A 158 8.54 -0.86 10.48
C LEU A 158 9.63 -0.02 9.80
N GLY A 159 9.48 0.30 8.52
CA GLY A 159 10.40 1.16 7.78
C GLY A 159 10.35 2.59 8.32
N LEU A 160 9.15 3.16 8.42
CA LEU A 160 8.89 4.47 9.01
C LEU A 160 9.41 4.54 10.45
N LYS A 161 9.11 3.54 11.29
CA LYS A 161 9.66 3.48 12.66
C LYS A 161 11.18 3.52 12.70
N ARG A 162 11.85 2.77 11.81
CA ARG A 162 13.32 2.79 11.70
C ARG A 162 13.84 4.13 11.20
N SER A 163 13.16 4.75 10.24
CA SER A 163 13.51 6.07 9.72
C SER A 163 13.36 7.15 10.77
N ILE A 164 12.30 7.11 11.58
CA ILE A 164 12.11 8.01 12.74
C ILE A 164 13.25 7.79 13.76
N GLN A 165 13.58 6.53 14.08
CA GLN A 165 14.68 6.24 15.02
C GLN A 165 16.02 6.78 14.52
N TRP A 166 16.30 6.61 13.23
CA TRP A 166 17.52 7.11 12.60
C TRP A 166 17.56 8.65 12.58
N LEU A 167 16.49 9.29 12.10
CA LEU A 167 16.43 10.74 11.95
C LEU A 167 16.44 11.47 13.29
N TYR A 168 15.73 10.93 14.28
CA TYR A 168 15.57 11.59 15.58
C TYR A 168 16.51 11.08 16.67
N GLY A 169 17.32 10.06 16.37
CA GLY A 169 18.28 9.49 17.33
C GLY A 169 17.62 8.72 18.49
N TYR A 170 16.40 8.21 18.32
CA TYR A 170 15.75 7.35 19.32
C TYR A 170 16.49 6.02 19.42
N LYS A 171 17.37 5.89 20.41
CA LYS A 171 17.92 4.58 20.81
C LYS A 171 16.83 3.81 21.52
N LYS A 172 16.57 2.56 21.11
CA LYS A 172 15.74 1.62 21.87
C LYS A 172 16.26 1.58 23.30
N THR A 173 15.50 2.08 24.27
CA THR A 173 15.67 1.66 25.66
C THR A 173 15.39 0.16 25.66
N ARG A 174 16.41 -0.67 25.92
CA ARG A 174 16.16 -2.07 26.27
C ARG A 174 15.14 -2.05 27.40
N PRO A 175 14.10 -2.90 27.38
CA PRO A 175 13.34 -3.12 28.59
C PRO A 175 14.34 -3.63 29.63
N THR A 176 14.59 -2.82 30.66
CA THR A 176 15.08 -3.34 31.94
C THR A 176 13.91 -4.14 32.48
N GLY A 177 13.90 -5.43 32.18
CA GLY A 177 13.06 -6.36 32.93
C GLY A 177 13.49 -6.35 34.41
N PRO A 178 12.58 -6.67 35.33
CA PRO A 178 12.94 -6.93 36.73
C PRO A 178 13.91 -8.11 36.84
#